data_AF-A0A4V3NBK5-F1
#
_entry.id   AF-A0A4V3NBK5-F1
#
_cell.length_a   1.000
_cell.length_b   1.000
_cell.length_c   1.000
_cell.angle_alpha   90.00
_cell.angle_beta   90.00
_cell.angle_gamma   90.00
#
_symmetry.space_group_name_H-M   'P 1'
#
loop_
_entity.id
_entity.type
_entity.pdbx_description
1 polymer ?
#
loop_
_entity_poly.entity_id
_entity_poly.type
_entity_poly.pdbx_seq_one_letter_code
_entity_poly.pdbx_strand_id
1 'polypeptide(L)'
;MKDHELIERPGRGWTPWKDGPGEFEIDRVWWMAIRLHHPKLNTTTYWDGSTLVGLEHWGYRGEKWTMKKPPANHPPLPEVYKREREREQQEALDRVRIAAQARMLAQIQASGKRQSTPDEFPV
;
A
#
# COMPACT_ATOMS: atom_id res chain seq x y z
N MET A 1 11.04 -24.10 -27.12
CA MET A 1 10.86 -23.58 -25.75
C MET A 1 9.58 -24.20 -25.21
N LYS A 2 9.69 -25.06 -24.20
CA LYS A 2 8.56 -25.82 -23.63
C LYS A 2 7.93 -25.06 -22.47
N ASP A 3 6.65 -25.26 -22.23
CA ASP A 3 5.85 -24.52 -21.23
C ASP A 3 6.38 -24.65 -19.78
N HIS A 4 7.13 -25.72 -19.48
CA HIS A 4 7.81 -25.93 -18.19
C HIS A 4 9.24 -25.37 -18.13
N GLU A 5 9.78 -24.91 -19.25
CA GLU A 5 11.04 -24.14 -19.30
C GLU A 5 10.76 -22.65 -19.03
N LEU A 6 9.48 -22.23 -19.13
CA LEU A 6 8.98 -20.89 -18.80
C LEU A 6 8.69 -20.69 -17.30
N ILE A 7 9.18 -21.58 -16.42
CA ILE A 7 8.93 -21.53 -14.96
C ILE A 7 9.96 -20.64 -14.25
N GLU A 8 10.16 -19.44 -14.75
CA GLU A 8 10.16 -18.27 -13.85
C GLU A 8 8.71 -17.77 -13.75
N ARG A 9 7.80 -18.67 -13.35
CA ARG A 9 6.53 -18.23 -12.81
C ARG A 9 6.84 -17.37 -11.57
N PRO A 10 6.03 -16.36 -11.24
CA PRO A 10 6.21 -15.64 -9.98
C PRO A 10 6.19 -16.62 -8.81
N GLY A 11 7.39 -16.91 -8.30
CA GLY A 11 7.66 -17.95 -7.32
C GLY A 11 8.48 -17.36 -6.17
N ARG A 12 9.40 -18.14 -5.61
CA ARG A 12 10.26 -17.70 -4.51
C ARG A 12 11.03 -16.43 -4.90
N GLY A 13 10.81 -15.33 -4.17
CA GLY A 13 11.43 -14.02 -4.43
C GLY A 13 10.51 -13.00 -5.14
N TRP A 14 9.36 -13.45 -5.64
CA TRP A 14 8.30 -12.59 -6.16
C TRP A 14 7.17 -12.46 -5.13
N THR A 15 6.69 -11.25 -4.93
CA THR A 15 5.63 -10.91 -3.98
C THR A 15 4.43 -10.42 -4.79
N PRO A 16 3.20 -10.91 -4.53
CA PRO A 16 2.01 -10.31 -5.11
C PRO A 16 1.92 -8.84 -4.68
N TRP A 17 1.34 -8.01 -5.54
CA TRP A 17 1.04 -6.63 -5.16
C TRP A 17 -0.03 -6.66 -4.07
N LYS A 18 0.05 -5.70 -3.14
CA LYS A 18 -0.83 -5.67 -1.99
C LYS A 18 -2.21 -5.13 -2.39
N ASP A 19 -2.26 -4.08 -3.20
CA ASP A 19 -3.50 -3.42 -3.63
C ASP A 19 -3.46 -2.93 -5.10
N GLY A 20 -4.40 -3.40 -5.93
CA GLY A 20 -4.70 -2.81 -7.24
C GLY A 20 -3.57 -2.88 -8.30
N PRO A 21 -3.60 -2.00 -9.33
CA PRO A 21 -2.59 -1.98 -10.38
C PRO A 21 -1.21 -1.66 -9.78
N GLY A 22 -0.23 -2.51 -10.10
CA GLY A 22 1.09 -2.53 -9.45
C GLY A 22 1.96 -1.30 -9.69
N GLU A 23 1.51 -0.37 -10.55
CA GLU A 23 2.21 0.87 -10.90
C GLU A 23 2.54 1.72 -9.65
N PHE A 24 1.61 1.87 -8.72
CA PHE A 24 1.86 2.70 -7.52
C PHE A 24 2.81 2.04 -6.52
N GLU A 25 2.77 0.72 -6.41
CA GLU A 25 3.64 -0.02 -5.51
C GLU A 25 5.05 -0.17 -6.07
N ILE A 26 5.19 -0.30 -7.38
CA ILE A 26 6.49 -0.48 -8.00
C ILE A 26 7.30 0.81 -7.99
N ASP A 27 6.69 1.96 -8.25
CA ASP A 27 7.39 3.24 -8.21
C ASP A 27 7.91 3.55 -6.79
N ARG A 28 7.22 3.03 -5.76
CA ARG A 28 7.64 3.16 -4.34
C ARG A 28 8.78 2.22 -3.96
N VAL A 29 9.11 1.22 -4.78
CA VAL A 29 10.07 0.15 -4.44
C VAL A 29 11.22 0.09 -5.43
N TRP A 30 10.90 0.03 -6.72
CA TRP A 30 11.81 0.09 -7.85
C TRP A 30 11.61 1.41 -8.62
N TRP A 31 11.89 2.53 -7.96
CA TRP A 31 11.71 3.88 -8.50
C TRP A 31 12.54 4.19 -9.77
N MET A 32 13.54 3.37 -10.09
CA MET A 32 14.33 3.46 -11.32
C MET A 32 13.78 2.58 -12.46
N ALA A 33 12.77 1.76 -12.19
CA ALA A 33 12.29 0.79 -13.16
C ALA A 33 11.54 1.48 -14.30
N ILE A 34 11.86 1.08 -15.53
CA ILE A 34 11.19 1.56 -16.73
C ILE A 34 10.00 0.65 -17.02
N ARG A 35 8.85 1.29 -17.25
CA ARG A 35 7.61 0.61 -17.66
C ARG A 35 7.58 0.38 -19.16
N LEU A 36 7.37 -0.86 -19.56
CA LEU A 36 7.12 -1.25 -20.94
C LEU A 36 5.79 -1.98 -21.05
N HIS A 37 4.86 -1.41 -21.81
CA HIS A 37 3.55 -1.99 -22.06
C HIS A 37 3.55 -2.77 -23.38
N HIS A 38 2.99 -3.98 -23.35
CA HIS A 38 2.89 -4.90 -24.48
C HIS A 38 1.40 -5.13 -24.83
N PRO A 39 0.79 -4.30 -25.70
CA PRO A 39 -0.65 -4.33 -25.95
C PRO A 39 -1.15 -5.69 -26.45
N LYS A 40 -0.39 -6.34 -27.35
CA LYS A 40 -0.76 -7.64 -27.91
C LYS A 40 -0.79 -8.77 -26.89
N LEU A 41 0.01 -8.64 -25.83
CA LEU A 41 0.10 -9.60 -24.74
C LEU A 41 -0.72 -9.16 -23.52
N ASN A 42 -1.34 -7.98 -23.60
CA ASN A 42 -2.08 -7.37 -22.51
C ASN A 42 -1.28 -7.42 -21.19
N THR A 43 0.01 -7.09 -21.26
CA THR A 43 0.94 -7.23 -20.13
C THR A 43 1.83 -6.00 -20.05
N THR A 44 2.06 -5.50 -18.85
CA THR A 44 3.03 -4.46 -18.55
C THR A 44 4.20 -5.09 -17.77
N THR A 45 5.42 -4.83 -18.22
CA THR A 45 6.66 -5.27 -17.59
C THR A 45 7.43 -4.08 -17.06
N TYR A 46 8.10 -4.27 -15.93
CA TYR A 46 8.91 -3.23 -15.31
C TYR A 46 10.36 -3.69 -15.17
N TRP A 47 11.29 -2.83 -15.61
CA TRP A 47 12.70 -3.18 -15.80
C TRP A 47 13.63 -2.22 -15.07
N ASP A 48 14.42 -2.73 -14.14
CA ASP A 48 15.55 -2.00 -13.55
C ASP A 48 16.83 -2.40 -14.30
N GLY A 49 17.27 -1.52 -15.22
CA GLY A 49 18.31 -1.84 -16.18
C GLY A 49 17.93 -3.05 -17.05
N SER A 50 18.71 -4.14 -16.95
CA SER A 50 18.44 -5.40 -17.67
C SER A 50 17.61 -6.41 -16.86
N THR A 51 17.12 -6.03 -15.67
CA THR A 51 16.45 -6.96 -14.76
C THR A 51 14.94 -6.73 -14.77
N LEU A 52 14.16 -7.77 -15.08
CA LEU A 52 12.71 -7.75 -14.88
C LEU A 52 12.40 -7.79 -13.38
N VAL A 53 11.76 -6.75 -12.87
CA VAL A 53 11.45 -6.54 -11.45
C VAL A 53 9.96 -6.51 -11.14
N GLY A 54 9.11 -6.30 -12.14
CA GLY A 54 7.66 -6.28 -11.98
C GLY A 54 6.93 -6.79 -13.21
N LEU A 55 5.78 -7.40 -12.98
CA LEU A 55 4.90 -7.89 -14.03
C LEU A 55 3.43 -7.64 -13.64
N GLU A 56 2.69 -7.11 -14.61
CA GLU A 56 1.28 -6.80 -14.48
C GLU A 56 0.53 -7.32 -15.71
N HIS A 57 -0.40 -8.25 -15.50
CA HIS A 57 -1.27 -8.75 -16.56
C HIS A 57 -2.59 -8.00 -16.56
N TRP A 58 -3.05 -7.64 -17.75
CA TRP A 58 -4.31 -6.95 -18.00
C TRP A 58 -5.33 -7.96 -18.56
N GLY A 59 -6.48 -8.12 -17.88
CA GLY A 59 -7.64 -8.88 -18.40
C GLY A 59 -7.88 -10.28 -17.81
N TYR A 60 -8.43 -11.18 -18.65
CA TYR A 60 -9.32 -12.29 -18.28
C TYR A 60 -8.72 -13.44 -17.43
N ARG A 61 -7.39 -13.59 -17.34
CA ARG A 61 -6.76 -14.74 -16.65
C ARG A 61 -6.63 -14.59 -15.12
N GLY A 62 -7.33 -13.61 -14.54
CA GLY A 62 -7.15 -13.23 -13.16
C GLY A 62 -5.86 -12.45 -12.97
N GLU A 63 -5.92 -11.53 -12.03
CA GLU A 63 -4.91 -10.57 -11.68
C GLU A 63 -3.65 -11.25 -11.12
N LYS A 64 -2.77 -11.72 -12.01
CA LYS A 64 -1.45 -12.25 -11.67
C LYS A 64 -0.45 -11.13 -11.73
N TRP A 65 -0.39 -10.43 -10.63
CA TRP A 65 0.48 -9.30 -10.48
C TRP A 65 1.55 -9.66 -9.47
N THR A 66 2.83 -9.47 -9.82
CA THR A 66 3.92 -9.67 -8.85
C THR A 66 5.12 -8.76 -9.08
N MET A 67 5.86 -8.50 -8.00
CA MET A 67 7.11 -7.75 -7.96
C MET A 67 8.23 -8.56 -7.31
N LYS A 68 9.47 -8.43 -7.78
CA LYS A 68 10.64 -8.95 -7.07
C LYS A 68 10.89 -8.16 -5.79
N LYS A 69 11.32 -8.86 -4.74
CA LYS A 69 11.89 -8.17 -3.57
C LYS A 69 13.19 -7.48 -3.97
N PRO A 70 13.38 -6.19 -3.64
CA PRO A 70 14.64 -5.53 -3.89
C PRO A 70 15.78 -6.21 -3.12
N PRO A 71 16.99 -6.31 -3.71
CA PRO A 71 18.16 -6.82 -3.01
C PRO A 71 18.55 -5.86 -1.88
N ALA A 72 19.31 -6.36 -0.90
CA ALA A 72 19.74 -5.56 0.26
C ALA A 72 20.55 -4.29 -0.14
N ASN A 73 21.22 -4.32 -1.29
CA ASN A 73 22.01 -3.22 -1.83
C ASN A 73 21.21 -2.28 -2.75
N HIS A 74 19.87 -2.41 -2.80
CA HIS A 74 19.06 -1.53 -3.62
C HIS A 74 19.17 -0.07 -3.13
N PRO A 75 19.34 0.90 -4.04
CA PRO A 75 19.44 2.32 -3.66
C PRO A 75 18.27 2.75 -2.77
N PRO A 76 18.52 3.63 -1.78
CA PRO A 76 17.46 4.13 -0.94
C PRO A 76 16.45 4.92 -1.77
N LEU A 77 15.19 4.96 -1.32
CA LEU A 77 14.18 5.78 -1.96
C LEU A 77 14.65 7.25 -2.08
N PRO A 78 14.39 7.90 -3.23
CA PRO A 78 14.59 9.32 -3.38
C PRO A 78 13.86 10.10 -2.29
N GLU A 79 14.45 11.22 -1.90
CA GLU A 79 14.00 12.03 -0.76
C GLU A 79 12.55 12.51 -0.90
N VAL A 80 12.10 12.73 -2.14
CA VAL A 80 10.72 13.10 -2.49
C VAL A 80 9.73 12.05 -1.99
N TYR A 81 9.95 10.77 -2.30
CA TYR A 81 9.07 9.69 -1.87
C TYR A 81 9.18 9.39 -0.37
N LYS A 82 10.34 9.67 0.26
CA LYS A 82 10.48 9.56 1.72
C LYS A 82 9.56 10.53 2.44
N ARG A 83 9.55 11.81 2.00
CA ARG A 83 8.68 12.86 2.57
C ARG A 83 7.20 12.55 2.41
N GLU A 84 6.81 12.00 1.26
CA GLU A 84 5.42 11.58 1.04
C GLU A 84 4.99 10.44 1.98
N ARG A 85 5.86 9.44 2.20
CA ARG A 85 5.57 8.38 3.17
C ARG A 85 5.51 8.90 4.61
N GLU A 86 6.40 9.80 5.00
CA GLU A 86 6.38 10.43 6.32
C GLU A 86 5.08 11.22 6.52
N ARG A 87 4.61 11.94 5.50
CA ARG A 87 3.31 12.61 5.51
C ARG A 87 2.15 11.63 5.65
N GLU A 88 2.11 10.57 4.84
CA GLU A 88 1.07 9.53 4.94
C GLU A 88 1.03 8.88 6.33
N GLN A 89 2.20 8.60 6.92
CA GLN A 89 2.30 8.04 8.27
C GLN A 89 1.81 9.04 9.33
N GLN A 90 2.21 10.31 9.22
CA GLN A 90 1.78 11.34 10.15
C GLN A 90 0.27 11.57 10.07
N GLU A 91 -0.31 11.61 8.87
CA GLU A 91 -1.77 11.72 8.68
C GLU A 91 -2.51 10.51 9.27
N ALA A 92 -1.97 9.30 9.14
CA ALA A 92 -2.56 8.12 9.76
C ALA A 92 -2.54 8.20 11.29
N LEU A 93 -1.42 8.64 11.87
CA LEU A 93 -1.29 8.87 13.32
C LEU A 93 -2.23 9.98 13.80
N ASP A 94 -2.36 11.06 13.02
CA ASP A 94 -3.23 12.19 13.34
C ASP A 94 -4.70 11.78 13.30
N ARG A 95 -5.12 10.96 12.33
CA ARG A 95 -6.48 10.37 12.31
C ARG A 95 -6.77 9.55 13.58
N VAL A 96 -5.81 8.73 14.01
CA VAL A 96 -5.94 7.94 15.25
C VAL A 96 -6.03 8.85 16.47
N ARG A 97 -5.19 9.89 16.52
CA ARG A 97 -5.17 10.85 17.62
C ARG A 97 -6.48 11.64 17.71
N ILE A 98 -6.99 12.16 16.60
CA ILE A 98 -8.26 12.88 16.52
C ILE A 98 -9.41 11.96 16.94
N ALA A 99 -9.45 10.72 16.47
CA ALA A 99 -10.47 9.75 16.86
C ALA A 99 -10.41 9.45 18.37
N ALA A 100 -9.22 9.34 18.96
CA ALA A 100 -9.05 9.15 20.40
C ALA A 100 -9.54 10.36 21.21
N GLN A 101 -9.20 11.58 20.77
CA GLN A 101 -9.67 12.82 21.39
C GLN A 101 -11.20 12.96 21.32
N ALA A 102 -11.80 12.64 20.17
CA ALA A 102 -13.25 12.66 20.00
C ALA A 102 -13.95 11.67 20.94
N ARG A 103 -13.40 10.46 21.12
CA ARG A 103 -13.93 9.47 22.08
C ARG A 103 -13.83 9.97 23.52
N MET A 104 -12.72 10.57 23.90
CA MET A 104 -12.50 11.12 25.24
C MET A 104 -13.48 12.27 25.53
N LEU A 105 -13.67 13.19 24.58
CA LEU A 105 -14.63 14.28 24.71
C LEU A 105 -16.08 13.78 24.81
N ALA A 106 -16.45 12.79 24.00
CA ALA A 106 -17.77 12.17 24.08
C ALA A 106 -18.03 11.51 25.45
N GLN A 107 -17.00 10.88 26.05
CA GLN A 107 -17.09 10.35 27.41
C GLN A 107 -17.28 11.44 28.46
N ILE A 108 -16.53 12.54 28.37
CA ILE A 108 -16.65 13.70 29.29
C ILE A 108 -18.05 14.33 29.21
N GLN A 109 -18.60 14.50 28.01
CA GLN A 109 -19.96 15.01 27.82
C GLN A 109 -21.02 14.05 28.39
N ALA A 110 -20.82 12.74 28.20
CA ALA A 110 -21.72 11.72 28.75
C ALA A 110 -21.67 11.65 30.29
N SER A 111 -20.49 11.81 30.90
CA SER A 111 -20.35 11.86 32.36
C SER A 111 -20.88 13.18 32.94
N GLY A 112 -20.68 14.30 32.25
CA GLY A 112 -21.21 15.60 32.67
C GLY A 112 -22.75 15.65 32.69
N LYS A 113 -23.41 15.03 31.71
CA LYS A 113 -24.90 14.89 31.69
C LYS A 113 -25.44 14.03 32.83
N ARG A 114 -24.65 13.11 33.38
CA ARG A 114 -25.07 12.26 34.51
C ARG A 114 -25.03 12.99 35.86
N GLN A 115 -24.25 14.06 36.00
CA GLN A 115 -24.17 14.84 37.24
C GLN A 115 -25.22 15.97 37.33
N SER A 116 -25.87 16.32 36.23
CA SER A 116 -26.82 17.44 36.16
C SER A 116 -28.30 17.06 36.34
N THR A 117 -28.59 15.86 36.83
CA THR A 117 -29.95 15.48 37.29
C THR A 117 -29.92 15.38 38.81
N PRO A 118 -30.17 16.47 39.55
CA PRO A 118 -30.51 16.36 40.96
C PRO A 118 -31.92 15.75 41.05
N ASP A 119 -32.06 14.73 41.90
CA ASP A 119 -33.36 14.15 42.25
C ASP A 119 -34.31 15.24 42.77
N GLU A 120 -35.31 15.60 41.96
CA GLU A 120 -36.51 16.26 42.46
C GLU A 120 -37.36 15.20 43.17
N PHE A 121 -37.25 15.15 44.50
CA PHE A 121 -38.20 14.44 45.36
C PHE A 121 -39.42 15.34 45.62
N PRO A 122 -40.64 14.99 45.21
CA PRO A 122 -41.84 15.69 45.66
C PRO A 122 -42.27 15.19 47.05
N VAL A 123 -42.59 16.16 47.91
CA VAL A 123 -43.15 16.01 49.27
C VAL A 123 -44.62 15.59 49.21
#